data_AF-A0A672KK51-F1
#
_entry.id   AF-A0A672KK51-F1
#
_cell.length_a   1.000
_cell.length_b   1.000
_cell.length_c   1.000
_cell.angle_alpha   90.00
_cell.angle_beta   90.00
_cell.angle_gamma   90.00
#
_symmetry.space_group_name_H-M   'P 1'
#
loop_
_entity.id
_entity.type
_entity.pdbx_description
1 polymer ?
#
loop_
_entity_poly.entity_id
_entity_poly.type
_entity_poly.pdbx_seq_one_letter_code
_entity_poly.pdbx_strand_id
1 'polypeptide(L)'
;MGRIGKMYHSNLKLFIMFSIVIVVVLTVIHYVLMFFFCSDTGVISVQSATCGRTSSQICSIGRPPSETSYTQCSIDVTAVFKRCNGLRECELNTQGLAPKDPCFGTYKYYTTNYICIPAETSVTCHGGYSYLKCENGKIQINTANYGRTDKIICSEGRPSEQLQNTNCYSPNALAPVSKSCNGLESCEVFATHTVFTDPCFGIYKYLAISYFCSSIVCEHETSALNCDDGTVIRIHSANYGRTDSSTCCTGRPASQLKKHKHKPDRTRKNSCSILASNSVFSDPCVGTFKYLYISYSCVSKCKCDCTEQ
;
A
#
# COMPACT_ATOMS: atom_id res chain seq x y z
N MET A 1 28.91 22.64 -24.52
CA MET A 1 29.81 23.45 -23.65
C MET A 1 28.92 24.42 -22.89
N GLY A 2 28.86 24.54 -21.56
CA GLY A 2 29.57 23.95 -20.44
C GLY A 2 29.18 24.78 -19.19
N ARG A 3 28.74 24.08 -18.13
CA ARG A 3 28.64 24.40 -16.68
C ARG A 3 28.90 25.83 -16.19
N ILE A 4 28.06 26.28 -15.24
CA ILE A 4 28.37 26.58 -13.81
C ILE A 4 27.03 26.40 -13.04
N GLY A 5 26.83 25.63 -11.95
CA GLY A 5 27.73 25.09 -10.94
C GLY A 5 27.54 25.81 -9.60
N LYS A 6 26.54 25.45 -8.78
CA LYS A 6 26.60 25.69 -7.32
C LYS A 6 26.17 24.45 -6.54
N MET A 7 27.18 23.86 -5.93
CA MET A 7 27.16 22.87 -4.86
C MET A 7 26.32 23.38 -3.68
N TYR A 8 25.47 22.52 -3.12
CA TYR A 8 25.26 22.46 -1.68
C TYR A 8 25.55 21.03 -1.24
N HIS A 9 26.67 20.89 -0.53
CA HIS A 9 27.16 19.67 0.06
C HIS A 9 26.85 19.75 1.55
N SER A 10 25.80 19.05 2.00
CA SER A 10 25.58 18.74 3.42
C SER A 10 25.01 17.33 3.50
N ASN A 11 25.80 16.45 4.11
CA ASN A 11 25.64 15.01 4.22
C ASN A 11 24.21 14.54 4.56
N LEU A 12 23.44 14.17 3.55
CA LEU A 12 22.34 13.21 3.69
C LEU A 12 22.81 11.88 3.12
N LYS A 13 23.42 11.04 3.96
CA LYS A 13 23.64 9.63 3.62
C LYS A 13 22.26 8.97 3.56
N LEU A 14 21.65 8.99 2.38
CA LEU A 14 20.47 8.21 2.04
C LEU A 14 20.89 6.73 2.07
N PHE A 15 20.71 6.07 3.22
CA PHE A 15 20.82 4.63 3.31
C PHE A 15 19.59 4.03 2.61
N ILE A 16 19.70 3.84 1.29
CA ILE A 16 18.80 2.97 0.53
C ILE A 16 19.18 1.54 0.93
N MET A 17 18.51 1.00 1.94
CA MET A 17 18.60 -0.42 2.29
C MET A 17 17.32 -1.11 1.87
N PHE A 18 17.51 -2.15 1.07
CA PHE A 18 16.49 -3.10 0.63
C PHE A 18 15.55 -3.53 1.78
N SER A 19 14.25 -3.46 1.50
CA SER A 19 13.17 -4.27 2.11
C SER A 19 12.63 -3.96 3.52
N ILE A 20 13.05 -2.91 4.22
CA ILE A 20 12.31 -2.31 5.35
C ILE A 20 12.54 -0.80 5.34
N VAL A 21 11.56 -0.04 4.86
CA VAL A 21 11.64 1.43 4.86
C VAL A 21 10.97 1.94 6.13
N ILE A 22 11.75 2.12 7.20
CA ILE A 22 11.38 3.03 8.29
C ILE A 22 11.78 4.43 7.80
N VAL A 23 10.80 5.25 7.43
CA VAL A 23 11.02 6.69 7.22
C VAL A 23 10.50 7.42 8.46
N VAL A 24 11.44 7.80 9.32
CA VAL A 24 11.24 8.88 10.29
C VAL A 24 11.28 10.18 9.50
N VAL A 25 10.14 10.83 9.29
CA VAL A 25 10.12 12.20 8.77
C VAL A 25 10.54 13.13 9.91
N LEU A 26 11.78 13.62 9.85
CA LEU A 26 12.26 14.76 10.63
C LEU A 26 11.68 16.04 10.01
N THR A 27 10.73 16.70 10.67
CA THR A 27 10.23 18.00 10.21
C THR A 27 11.21 19.11 10.59
N VAL A 28 11.93 19.65 9.60
CA VAL A 28 12.68 20.92 9.71
C VAL A 28 11.80 22.05 9.17
N ILE A 29 11.10 22.73 10.10
CA ILE A 29 10.60 24.13 10.16
C ILE A 29 10.11 24.90 8.89
N HIS A 30 10.02 24.37 7.67
CA HIS A 30 9.44 25.12 6.53
C HIS A 30 8.48 24.38 5.60
N TYR A 31 8.21 23.09 5.80
CA TYR A 31 7.30 22.33 4.93
C TYR A 31 6.14 21.70 5.72
N VAL A 32 4.92 22.07 5.34
CA VAL A 32 3.62 21.61 5.89
C VAL A 32 3.23 20.24 5.31
N LEU A 33 4.17 19.51 4.71
CA LEU A 33 3.89 18.37 3.84
C LEU A 33 4.58 17.10 4.35
N MET A 34 3.85 15.98 4.35
CA MET A 34 4.40 14.63 4.55
C MET A 34 4.48 13.94 3.19
N PHE A 35 5.59 13.24 2.95
CA PHE A 35 5.82 12.50 1.71
C PHE A 35 6.14 11.03 1.99
N PHE A 36 5.41 10.13 1.35
CA PHE A 36 5.64 8.69 1.43
C PHE A 36 5.87 8.13 0.03
N PHE A 37 6.79 7.16 -0.06
CA PHE A 37 7.16 6.55 -1.32
C PHE A 37 7.54 5.07 -1.16
N CYS A 38 7.24 4.27 -2.17
CA CYS A 38 7.68 2.89 -2.34
C CYS A 38 8.38 2.72 -3.69
N SER A 39 9.65 2.27 -3.68
CA SER A 39 10.40 1.99 -4.91
C SER A 39 10.00 0.66 -5.56
N ASP A 40 10.17 0.60 -6.89
CA ASP A 40 10.18 -0.58 -7.75
C ASP A 40 8.82 -1.27 -7.98
N THR A 41 8.18 -1.93 -7.01
CA THR A 41 6.90 -2.66 -7.26
C THR A 41 6.09 -2.84 -5.98
N GLY A 42 5.66 -1.74 -5.35
CA GLY A 42 4.84 -1.81 -4.16
C GLY A 42 4.04 -0.55 -3.92
N VAL A 43 3.06 -0.67 -3.04
CA VAL A 43 2.20 0.42 -2.60
C VAL A 43 2.30 0.60 -1.10
N ILE A 44 2.01 1.82 -0.65
CA ILE A 44 2.02 2.20 0.74
C ILE A 44 0.91 1.43 1.48
N SER A 45 1.28 0.83 2.61
CA SER A 45 0.37 0.24 3.59
C SER A 45 0.70 0.81 4.96
N VAL A 46 -0.07 1.83 5.36
CA VAL A 46 0.06 2.54 6.63
C VAL A 46 -0.24 1.58 7.78
N GLN A 47 0.69 1.46 8.72
CA GLN A 47 0.58 0.64 9.93
C GLN A 47 0.06 1.47 11.11
N SER A 48 0.55 2.70 11.25
CA SER A 48 0.09 3.66 12.25
C SER A 48 0.34 5.08 11.77
N ALA A 49 -0.53 6.00 12.17
CA ALA A 49 -0.34 7.43 11.93
C ALA A 49 -0.89 8.21 13.13
N THR A 50 -0.05 9.02 13.76
CA THR A 50 -0.40 9.80 14.95
C THR A 50 0.03 11.25 14.82
N CYS A 51 -0.66 12.14 15.53
CA CYS A 51 -0.28 13.53 15.73
C CYS A 51 -0.18 13.79 17.23
N GLY A 52 0.92 14.41 17.68
CA GLY A 52 1.15 14.69 19.09
C GLY A 52 2.63 14.84 19.41
N ARG A 53 3.00 14.45 20.61
CA ARG A 53 4.39 14.35 21.06
C ARG A 53 4.55 13.08 21.90
N THR A 54 5.44 12.21 21.44
CA THR A 54 5.81 10.94 22.10
C THR A 54 7.26 10.93 22.59
N SER A 55 8.03 11.99 22.29
CA SER A 55 9.43 12.14 22.62
C SER A 55 9.76 13.62 22.88
N SER A 56 10.57 13.87 23.92
CA SER A 56 11.08 15.20 24.26
C SER A 56 12.21 15.65 23.33
N GLN A 57 12.77 14.73 22.54
CA GLN A 57 13.93 14.99 21.68
C GLN A 57 13.54 15.24 20.22
N ILE A 58 12.45 14.63 19.75
CA ILE A 58 12.00 14.80 18.37
C ILE A 58 11.40 16.20 18.21
N CYS A 59 11.86 16.95 17.20
CA CYS A 59 11.39 18.30 16.90
C CYS A 59 11.43 19.24 18.13
N SER A 60 12.54 19.26 18.86
CA SER A 60 12.74 20.06 20.09
C SER A 60 13.69 21.25 19.92
N ILE A 61 14.43 21.32 18.82
CA ILE A 61 15.42 22.39 18.57
C ILE A 61 14.71 23.75 18.55
N GLY A 62 15.20 24.68 19.38
CA GLY A 62 14.66 26.04 19.48
C GLY A 62 13.33 26.15 20.23
N ARG A 63 12.88 25.09 20.92
CA ARG A 63 11.60 25.05 21.64
C ARG A 63 11.80 25.07 23.16
N PRO A 64 10.95 25.77 23.92
CA PRO A 64 11.04 25.78 25.38
C PRO A 64 10.66 24.41 25.96
N PRO A 65 11.19 24.02 27.14
CA PRO A 65 10.86 22.76 27.80
C PRO A 65 9.36 22.58 28.11
N SER A 66 8.64 23.69 28.34
CA SER A 66 7.18 23.66 28.52
C SER A 66 6.43 23.11 27.30
N GLU A 67 6.97 23.30 26.09
CA GLU A 67 6.38 22.79 24.84
C GLU A 67 6.81 21.36 24.49
N THR A 68 7.86 20.82 25.11
CA THR A 68 8.49 19.54 24.73
C THR A 68 8.46 18.45 25.81
N SER A 69 8.10 18.79 27.03
CA SER A 69 8.07 17.88 28.19
C SER A 69 6.90 16.89 28.19
N TYR A 70 5.74 17.26 27.62
CA TYR A 70 4.57 16.39 27.62
C TYR A 70 4.63 15.35 26.49
N THR A 71 5.16 14.16 26.79
CA THR A 71 5.38 13.08 25.82
C THR A 71 4.29 11.99 25.82
N GLN A 72 3.26 12.14 26.64
CA GLN A 72 2.09 11.24 26.65
C GLN A 72 0.91 11.89 25.92
N CYS A 73 1.20 12.57 24.80
CA CYS A 73 0.22 13.23 23.97
C CYS A 73 0.23 12.63 22.56
N SER A 74 -0.82 11.92 22.18
CA SER A 74 -0.99 11.52 20.78
C SER A 74 -2.44 11.19 20.47
N ILE A 75 -2.87 11.52 19.25
CA ILE A 75 -4.14 11.06 18.67
C ILE A 75 -3.88 10.38 17.33
N ASP A 76 -4.69 9.36 17.01
CA ASP A 76 -4.65 8.69 15.72
C ASP A 76 -5.18 9.58 14.60
N VAL A 77 -4.51 9.51 13.46
CA VAL A 77 -4.80 10.29 12.26
C VAL A 77 -5.24 9.36 11.14
N THR A 78 -6.50 8.91 11.22
CA THR A 78 -7.07 7.93 10.28
C THR A 78 -7.12 8.44 8.83
N ALA A 79 -7.08 9.76 8.62
CA ALA A 79 -7.01 10.36 7.30
C ALA A 79 -5.80 9.84 6.51
N VAL A 80 -4.65 9.61 7.14
CA VAL A 80 -3.44 9.14 6.45
C VAL A 80 -3.67 7.79 5.77
N PHE A 81 -4.38 6.87 6.44
CA PHE A 81 -4.73 5.56 5.88
C PHE A 81 -5.59 5.69 4.63
N LYS A 82 -6.62 6.53 4.69
CA LYS A 82 -7.59 6.72 3.60
C LYS A 82 -6.94 7.36 2.38
N ARG A 83 -5.93 8.20 2.60
CA ARG A 83 -5.32 9.01 1.54
C ARG A 83 -4.11 8.38 0.90
N CYS A 84 -3.35 7.57 1.64
CA CYS A 84 -2.10 7.02 1.15
C CYS A 84 -2.11 5.52 0.86
N ASN A 85 -3.00 4.74 1.48
CA ASN A 85 -3.00 3.30 1.24
C ASN A 85 -3.26 2.99 -0.25
N GLY A 86 -2.44 2.11 -0.82
CA GLY A 86 -2.56 1.70 -2.22
C GLY A 86 -1.91 2.64 -3.22
N LEU A 87 -1.38 3.80 -2.78
CA LEU A 87 -0.59 4.67 -3.64
C LEU A 87 0.88 4.28 -3.61
N ARG A 88 1.60 4.55 -4.69
CA ARG A 88 3.07 4.44 -4.74
C ARG A 88 3.75 5.64 -4.09
N GLU A 89 3.12 6.79 -4.26
CA GLU A 89 3.56 8.09 -3.79
C GLU A 89 2.36 8.79 -3.15
N CYS A 90 2.56 9.34 -1.96
CA CYS A 90 1.52 10.06 -1.26
C CYS A 90 2.10 11.33 -0.63
N GLU A 91 1.58 12.47 -1.04
CA GLU A 91 1.89 13.77 -0.45
C GLU A 91 0.67 14.26 0.34
N LEU A 92 0.85 14.60 1.61
CA LEU A 92 -0.22 15.09 2.48
C LEU A 92 0.12 16.44 3.07
N ASN A 93 -0.82 17.39 2.92
CA ASN A 93 -0.82 18.61 3.72
C ASN A 93 -1.25 18.28 5.16
N THR A 94 -0.38 18.63 6.12
CA THR A 94 -0.60 18.44 7.56
C THR A 94 -1.62 19.42 8.16
N GLN A 95 -1.90 20.54 7.49
CA GLN A 95 -2.89 21.50 7.94
C GLN A 95 -4.29 20.88 7.91
N GLY A 96 -4.95 20.83 9.08
CA GLY A 96 -6.28 20.23 9.22
C GLY A 96 -6.31 18.70 9.07
N LEU A 97 -5.14 18.03 9.06
CA LEU A 97 -5.08 16.58 8.93
C LEU A 97 -5.45 15.88 10.25
N ALA A 98 -5.10 16.48 11.39
CA ALA A 98 -5.56 16.01 12.71
C ALA A 98 -6.96 16.56 13.01
N PRO A 99 -7.87 15.73 13.55
CA PRO A 99 -9.27 16.13 13.75
C PRO A 99 -9.43 17.18 14.87
N LYS A 100 -8.53 17.18 15.86
CA LYS A 100 -8.50 18.12 16.97
C LYS A 100 -7.07 18.24 17.50
N ASP A 101 -6.80 19.30 18.26
CA ASP A 101 -5.55 19.41 19.01
C ASP A 101 -5.57 18.40 20.18
N PRO A 102 -4.65 17.42 20.24
CA PRO A 102 -4.58 16.46 21.34
C PRO A 102 -4.00 17.04 22.64
N CYS A 103 -3.20 18.11 22.58
CA CYS A 103 -2.58 18.72 23.74
C CYS A 103 -2.22 20.19 23.46
N PHE A 104 -3.05 21.08 24.00
CA PHE A 104 -2.85 22.52 23.89
C PHE A 104 -1.54 22.94 24.57
N GLY A 105 -0.83 23.91 23.97
CA GLY A 105 0.44 24.42 24.50
C GLY A 105 1.65 23.48 24.35
N THR A 106 1.46 22.27 23.82
CA THR A 106 2.56 21.35 23.48
C THR A 106 2.87 21.43 21.99
N TYR A 107 4.16 21.49 21.64
CA TYR A 107 4.59 21.46 20.24
C TYR A 107 4.50 20.03 19.71
N LYS A 108 3.72 19.81 18.64
CA LYS A 108 3.37 18.49 18.12
C LYS A 108 4.08 18.19 16.81
N TYR A 109 4.21 16.90 16.49
CA TYR A 109 4.68 16.39 15.22
C TYR A 109 3.82 15.19 14.78
N TYR A 110 3.82 14.94 13.47
CA TYR A 110 3.18 13.75 12.90
C TYR A 110 4.17 12.60 12.87
N THR A 111 3.74 11.42 13.31
CA THR A 111 4.50 10.18 13.17
C THR A 111 3.69 9.23 12.31
N THR A 112 4.28 8.66 11.27
CA THR A 112 3.62 7.65 10.45
C THR A 112 4.57 6.49 10.23
N ASN A 113 4.09 5.28 10.50
CA ASN A 113 4.76 4.04 10.16
C ASN A 113 3.99 3.40 9.00
N TYR A 114 4.69 3.09 7.92
CA TYR A 114 4.12 2.38 6.78
C TYR A 114 5.10 1.33 6.29
N ILE A 115 4.56 0.33 5.59
CA ILE A 115 5.36 -0.65 4.86
C ILE A 115 4.99 -0.57 3.38
N CYS A 116 5.89 -1.03 2.52
CA CYS A 116 5.59 -1.25 1.12
C CYS A 116 5.17 -2.69 0.91
N ILE A 117 3.95 -2.90 0.44
CA ILE A 117 3.45 -4.22 0.06
C ILE A 117 3.45 -4.35 -1.47
N PRO A 118 3.82 -5.52 -2.03
CA PRO A 118 3.75 -5.73 -3.47
C PRO A 118 2.32 -5.56 -3.96
N ALA A 119 2.09 -4.67 -4.93
CA ALA A 119 0.81 -4.46 -5.59
C ALA A 119 0.98 -3.77 -6.94
N GLU A 120 0.03 -4.06 -7.82
CA GLU A 120 -0.17 -3.35 -9.07
C GLU A 120 -1.11 -2.16 -8.86
N THR A 121 -1.02 -1.18 -9.75
CA THR A 121 -1.78 0.06 -9.69
C THR A 121 -2.37 0.37 -11.05
N SER A 122 -3.68 0.58 -11.12
CA SER A 122 -4.38 1.07 -12.31
C SER A 122 -4.98 2.44 -12.03
N VAL A 123 -4.87 3.35 -13.00
CA VAL A 123 -5.48 4.68 -12.94
C VAL A 123 -6.30 4.90 -14.20
N THR A 124 -7.55 5.30 -14.03
CA THR A 124 -8.48 5.56 -15.14
C THR A 124 -9.22 6.87 -14.90
N CYS A 125 -9.12 7.80 -15.84
CA CYS A 125 -9.85 9.07 -15.77
C CYS A 125 -11.37 8.85 -15.87
N HIS A 126 -12.16 9.76 -15.29
CA HIS A 126 -13.61 9.69 -15.37
C HIS A 126 -14.11 9.55 -16.82
N GLY A 127 -14.99 8.57 -17.05
CA GLY A 127 -15.53 8.23 -18.36
C GLY A 127 -14.81 7.09 -19.08
N GLY A 128 -13.63 6.66 -18.59
CA GLY A 128 -12.90 5.51 -19.11
C GLY A 128 -13.22 4.19 -18.41
N TYR A 129 -12.45 3.15 -18.73
CA TYR A 129 -12.48 1.86 -18.02
C TYR A 129 -11.06 1.35 -17.73
N SER A 130 -10.92 0.62 -16.62
CA SER A 130 -9.74 -0.15 -16.28
C SER A 130 -9.94 -1.60 -16.74
N TYR A 131 -8.92 -2.20 -17.34
CA TYR A 131 -8.83 -3.64 -17.56
C TYR A 131 -7.73 -4.20 -16.64
N LEU A 132 -8.14 -4.88 -15.56
CA LEU A 132 -7.19 -5.51 -14.64
C LEU A 132 -6.98 -6.95 -15.10
N LYS A 133 -5.74 -7.44 -15.03
CA LYS A 133 -5.40 -8.80 -15.41
C LYS A 133 -4.27 -9.34 -14.55
N CYS A 134 -4.37 -10.61 -14.20
CA CYS A 134 -3.31 -11.40 -13.62
C CYS A 134 -2.82 -12.41 -14.65
N GLU A 135 -1.52 -12.44 -14.89
CA GLU A 135 -0.90 -13.52 -15.67
C GLU A 135 -0.99 -14.84 -14.91
N ASN A 136 -0.82 -14.78 -13.58
CA ASN A 136 -0.88 -15.94 -12.70
C ASN A 136 -1.74 -15.63 -11.46
N GLY A 137 -2.66 -16.55 -11.15
CA GLY A 137 -3.54 -16.43 -9.99
C GLY A 137 -4.76 -15.55 -10.24
N LYS A 138 -5.37 -15.06 -9.17
CA LYS A 138 -6.62 -14.31 -9.19
C LYS A 138 -6.43 -12.91 -8.62
N ILE A 139 -7.18 -11.97 -9.18
CA ILE A 139 -7.22 -10.58 -8.73
C ILE A 139 -7.77 -10.55 -7.30
N GLN A 140 -7.07 -9.82 -6.45
CA GLN A 140 -7.53 -9.40 -5.13
C GLN A 140 -7.34 -7.89 -5.01
N ILE A 141 -8.44 -7.16 -4.90
CA ILE A 141 -8.42 -5.70 -4.79
C ILE A 141 -7.94 -5.32 -3.38
N ASN A 142 -6.88 -4.52 -3.33
CA ASN A 142 -6.30 -3.98 -2.10
C ASN A 142 -7.03 -2.71 -1.66
N THR A 143 -7.09 -1.73 -2.57
CA THR A 143 -7.77 -0.45 -2.37
C THR A 143 -8.37 0.02 -3.68
N ALA A 144 -9.43 0.82 -3.59
CA ALA A 144 -9.93 1.57 -4.72
C ALA A 144 -10.44 2.93 -4.24
N ASN A 145 -10.16 3.96 -5.02
CA ASN A 145 -10.65 5.32 -4.80
C ASN A 145 -11.15 5.91 -6.11
N TYR A 146 -12.42 6.29 -6.15
CA TYR A 146 -12.97 7.09 -7.23
C TYR A 146 -13.10 8.54 -6.74
N GLY A 147 -12.19 9.41 -7.16
CA GLY A 147 -12.05 10.74 -6.58
C GLY A 147 -10.89 11.52 -7.19
N ARG A 148 -10.23 12.37 -6.39
CA ARG A 148 -9.00 13.07 -6.78
C ARG A 148 -8.12 13.27 -5.55
N THR A 149 -6.90 12.78 -5.64
CA THR A 149 -5.88 12.76 -4.58
C THR A 149 -4.62 13.53 -4.97
N ASP A 150 -4.50 13.90 -6.25
CA ASP A 150 -3.36 14.60 -6.83
C ASP A 150 -3.83 15.55 -7.95
N LYS A 151 -3.03 16.61 -8.21
CA LYS A 151 -3.33 17.63 -9.22
C LYS A 151 -2.91 17.23 -10.64
N ILE A 152 -1.96 16.32 -10.78
CA ILE A 152 -1.32 15.95 -12.05
C ILE A 152 -2.10 14.85 -12.77
N ILE A 153 -2.54 13.82 -12.05
CA ILE A 153 -3.26 12.69 -12.64
C ILE A 153 -4.55 13.17 -13.33
N CYS A 154 -4.76 12.75 -14.59
CA CYS A 154 -5.97 13.09 -15.37
C CYS A 154 -6.26 14.60 -15.40
N SER A 155 -5.23 15.44 -15.58
CA SER A 155 -5.31 16.90 -15.58
C SER A 155 -5.32 17.55 -16.97
N GLU A 156 -4.93 16.80 -18.00
CA GLU A 156 -4.80 17.31 -19.36
C GLU A 156 -6.12 17.90 -19.87
N GLY A 157 -6.05 19.14 -20.37
CA GLY A 157 -7.21 19.87 -20.91
C GLY A 157 -8.28 20.26 -19.87
N ARG A 158 -7.99 20.13 -18.56
CA ARG A 158 -8.97 20.44 -17.50
C ARG A 158 -8.76 21.84 -16.90
N PRO A 159 -9.84 22.60 -16.65
CA PRO A 159 -9.77 23.88 -15.91
C PRO A 159 -9.21 23.70 -14.50
N SER A 160 -8.54 24.73 -14.00
CA SER A 160 -7.85 24.68 -12.71
C SER A 160 -8.80 24.36 -11.55
N GLU A 161 -10.03 24.86 -11.62
CA GLU A 161 -11.06 24.75 -10.59
C GLU A 161 -11.46 23.28 -10.40
N GLN A 162 -11.44 22.49 -11.47
CA GLN A 162 -11.76 21.06 -11.44
C GLN A 162 -10.63 20.20 -10.84
N LEU A 163 -9.44 20.78 -10.65
CA LEU A 163 -8.23 20.08 -10.19
C LEU A 163 -7.79 20.49 -8.77
N GLN A 164 -8.32 21.57 -8.21
CA GLN A 164 -7.84 22.11 -6.93
C GLN A 164 -8.08 21.18 -5.74
N ASN A 165 -9.22 20.50 -5.69
CA ASN A 165 -9.56 19.64 -4.56
C ASN A 165 -8.93 18.25 -4.71
N THR A 166 -7.76 18.08 -4.11
CA THR A 166 -7.06 16.78 -3.95
C THR A 166 -7.43 16.05 -2.67
N ASN A 167 -8.43 16.56 -1.94
CA ASN A 167 -8.98 15.94 -0.75
C ASN A 167 -10.26 15.15 -1.04
N CYS A 168 -10.41 14.66 -2.28
CA CYS A 168 -11.61 14.00 -2.75
C CYS A 168 -11.44 12.47 -2.73
N TYR A 169 -12.06 11.83 -1.75
CA TYR A 169 -11.98 10.39 -1.52
C TYR A 169 -13.36 9.75 -1.45
N SER A 170 -13.51 8.59 -2.08
CA SER A 170 -14.72 7.78 -2.01
C SER A 170 -14.40 6.44 -1.32
N PRO A 171 -14.68 6.30 0.00
CA PRO A 171 -14.48 5.03 0.70
C PRO A 171 -15.35 3.90 0.16
N ASN A 172 -16.45 4.25 -0.54
CA ASN A 172 -17.39 3.31 -1.11
C ASN A 172 -16.90 2.70 -2.43
N ALA A 173 -15.79 3.19 -3.01
CA ALA A 173 -15.28 2.67 -4.28
C ALA A 173 -14.70 1.25 -4.16
N LEU A 174 -14.22 0.85 -2.98
CA LEU A 174 -13.65 -0.49 -2.79
C LEU A 174 -14.67 -1.60 -3.02
N ALA A 175 -15.86 -1.49 -2.43
CA ALA A 175 -16.89 -2.53 -2.49
C ALA A 175 -17.32 -2.93 -3.92
N PRO A 176 -17.72 -2.00 -4.83
CA PRO A 176 -18.10 -2.36 -6.19
C PRO A 176 -16.92 -2.92 -6.99
N VAL A 177 -15.71 -2.38 -6.84
CA VAL A 177 -14.52 -2.89 -7.54
C VAL A 177 -14.18 -4.30 -7.07
N SER A 178 -14.14 -4.53 -5.76
CA SER A 178 -13.94 -5.87 -5.18
C SER A 178 -15.00 -6.85 -5.64
N LYS A 179 -16.28 -6.45 -5.68
CA LYS A 179 -17.38 -7.29 -6.14
C LYS A 179 -17.22 -7.69 -7.61
N SER A 180 -16.75 -6.78 -8.46
CA SER A 180 -16.58 -7.03 -9.89
C SER A 180 -15.32 -7.83 -10.23
N CYS A 181 -14.27 -7.74 -9.42
CA CYS A 181 -12.93 -8.23 -9.79
C CYS A 181 -12.38 -9.36 -8.93
N ASN A 182 -12.73 -9.45 -7.64
CA ASN A 182 -12.09 -10.42 -6.76
C ASN A 182 -12.35 -11.85 -7.22
N GLY A 183 -11.28 -12.65 -7.31
CA GLY A 183 -11.38 -14.05 -7.68
C GLY A 183 -11.39 -14.33 -9.19
N LEU A 184 -11.35 -13.29 -10.03
CA LEU A 184 -11.22 -13.41 -11.48
C LEU A 184 -9.76 -13.27 -11.93
N GLU A 185 -9.42 -13.82 -13.08
CA GLU A 185 -8.11 -13.62 -13.72
C GLU A 185 -8.01 -12.27 -14.42
N SER A 186 -9.13 -11.80 -14.97
CA SER A 186 -9.25 -10.46 -15.56
C SER A 186 -10.62 -9.85 -15.25
N CYS A 187 -10.69 -8.53 -15.13
CA CYS A 187 -11.95 -7.81 -14.95
C CYS A 187 -11.91 -6.42 -15.62
N GLU A 188 -13.10 -5.91 -15.96
CA GLU A 188 -13.29 -4.54 -16.44
C GLU A 188 -14.06 -3.72 -15.43
N VAL A 189 -13.63 -2.47 -15.23
CA VAL A 189 -14.28 -1.53 -14.31
C VAL A 189 -14.41 -0.15 -14.95
N PHE A 190 -15.64 0.31 -15.13
CA PHE A 190 -15.95 1.63 -15.69
C PHE A 190 -15.87 2.73 -14.62
N ALA A 191 -15.11 3.79 -14.89
CA ALA A 191 -14.91 4.94 -14.01
C ALA A 191 -16.01 5.99 -14.18
N THR A 192 -17.27 5.60 -13.93
CA THR A 192 -18.45 6.43 -14.19
C THR A 192 -19.31 6.65 -12.94
N HIS A 193 -20.23 7.61 -13.01
CA HIS A 193 -21.18 7.91 -11.93
C HIS A 193 -22.26 6.82 -11.76
N THR A 194 -22.40 5.90 -12.71
CA THR A 194 -23.32 4.75 -12.61
C THR A 194 -22.78 3.65 -11.71
N VAL A 195 -21.44 3.54 -11.60
CA VAL A 195 -20.76 2.57 -10.73
C VAL A 195 -20.44 3.19 -9.37
N PHE A 196 -20.07 4.48 -9.36
CA PHE A 196 -19.61 5.18 -8.17
C PHE A 196 -20.43 6.43 -7.89
N THR A 197 -20.85 6.61 -6.64
CA THR A 197 -21.41 7.89 -6.17
C THR A 197 -20.37 9.00 -6.32
N ASP A 198 -20.79 10.21 -6.68
CA ASP A 198 -19.89 11.38 -6.76
C ASP A 198 -19.51 11.88 -5.36
N PRO A 199 -18.25 11.74 -4.91
CA PRO A 199 -17.81 12.23 -3.61
C PRO A 199 -17.52 13.74 -3.57
N CYS A 200 -17.35 14.40 -4.72
CA CYS A 200 -16.93 15.79 -4.82
C CYS A 200 -17.44 16.42 -6.12
N PHE A 201 -18.64 17.00 -6.06
CA PHE A 201 -19.28 17.64 -7.22
C PHE A 201 -18.40 18.77 -7.79
N GLY A 202 -18.37 18.90 -9.12
CA GLY A 202 -17.57 19.92 -9.82
C GLY A 202 -16.08 19.61 -9.95
N ILE A 203 -15.57 18.57 -9.28
CA ILE A 203 -14.18 18.13 -9.38
C ILE A 203 -14.06 16.99 -10.38
N TYR A 204 -13.08 17.09 -11.28
CA TYR A 204 -12.83 16.04 -12.27
C TYR A 204 -12.09 14.88 -11.61
N LYS A 205 -12.65 13.67 -11.70
CA LYS A 205 -12.22 12.51 -10.91
C LYS A 205 -11.46 11.49 -11.76
N TYR A 206 -10.82 10.56 -11.06
CA TYR A 206 -10.26 9.33 -11.61
C TYR A 206 -10.48 8.17 -10.63
N LEU A 207 -10.51 6.97 -11.18
CA LEU A 207 -10.51 5.71 -10.45
C LEU A 207 -9.05 5.26 -10.30
N ALA A 208 -8.56 5.22 -9.06
CA ALA A 208 -7.28 4.62 -8.71
C ALA A 208 -7.54 3.28 -8.01
N ILE A 209 -7.00 2.19 -8.55
CA ILE A 209 -7.13 0.84 -8.00
C ILE A 209 -5.74 0.33 -7.68
N SER A 210 -5.56 -0.21 -6.48
CA SER A 210 -4.44 -1.08 -6.16
C SER A 210 -4.97 -2.50 -6.01
N TYR A 211 -4.31 -3.46 -6.65
CA TYR A 211 -4.66 -4.86 -6.58
C TYR A 211 -3.42 -5.74 -6.59
N PHE A 212 -3.59 -6.99 -6.20
CA PHE A 212 -2.55 -7.98 -6.25
C PHE A 212 -3.03 -9.20 -7.04
N CYS A 213 -2.09 -9.85 -7.70
CA CYS A 213 -2.29 -11.18 -8.26
C CYS A 213 -1.83 -12.21 -7.25
N SER A 214 -2.77 -13.07 -6.86
CA SER A 214 -2.52 -14.07 -5.82
C SER A 214 -3.14 -15.41 -6.14
N SER A 215 -2.38 -16.45 -5.85
CA SER A 215 -2.88 -17.81 -5.80
C SER A 215 -3.25 -18.13 -4.35
N ILE A 216 -4.51 -18.49 -4.14
CA ILE A 216 -5.04 -18.97 -2.87
C ILE A 216 -5.02 -20.48 -2.90
N VAL A 217 -4.41 -21.09 -1.89
CA VAL A 217 -4.30 -22.55 -1.74
C VAL A 217 -4.82 -22.90 -0.36
N CYS A 218 -5.88 -23.69 -0.26
CA CYS A 218 -6.42 -24.03 1.06
C CYS A 218 -5.46 -24.98 1.79
N GLU A 219 -5.45 -24.97 3.13
CA GLU A 219 -4.68 -25.94 3.92
C GLU A 219 -4.99 -27.39 3.47
N HIS A 220 -3.92 -28.18 3.33
CA HIS A 220 -3.86 -29.53 2.74
C HIS A 220 -3.93 -29.62 1.21
N GLU A 221 -4.06 -28.51 0.49
CA GLU A 221 -3.94 -28.49 -0.97
C GLU A 221 -2.51 -28.18 -1.41
N THR A 222 -2.15 -28.66 -2.61
CA THR A 222 -0.89 -28.36 -3.26
C THR A 222 -1.13 -27.45 -4.45
N SER A 223 -0.33 -26.40 -4.59
CA SER A 223 -0.35 -25.52 -5.75
C SER A 223 0.91 -25.71 -6.58
N ALA A 224 0.73 -25.89 -7.89
CA ALA A 224 1.80 -25.85 -8.87
C ALA A 224 1.97 -24.41 -9.34
N LEU A 225 3.12 -23.81 -9.02
CA LEU A 225 3.52 -22.52 -9.57
C LEU A 225 4.22 -22.80 -10.90
N ASN A 226 3.62 -22.37 -12.00
CA ASN A 226 4.13 -22.64 -13.33
C ASN A 226 4.56 -21.34 -13.99
N CYS A 227 5.66 -21.41 -14.72
CA CYS A 227 6.19 -20.34 -15.52
C CYS A 227 6.62 -20.93 -16.87
N ASP A 228 6.48 -20.16 -17.94
CA ASP A 228 6.85 -20.61 -19.28
C ASP A 228 8.35 -20.93 -19.39
N ASP A 229 8.71 -21.78 -20.36
CA ASP A 229 10.09 -22.20 -20.58
C ASP A 229 11.05 -21.00 -20.74
N GLY A 230 12.16 -21.03 -19.99
CA GLY A 230 13.15 -19.95 -19.98
C GLY A 230 12.93 -18.86 -18.92
N THR A 231 11.83 -18.91 -18.18
CA THR A 231 11.58 -18.03 -17.03
C THR A 231 11.72 -18.77 -15.68
N VAL A 232 11.84 -18.03 -14.59
CA VAL A 232 11.90 -18.54 -13.21
C VAL A 232 10.92 -17.82 -12.30
N ILE A 233 10.40 -18.53 -11.31
CA ILE A 233 9.47 -18.00 -10.33
C ILE A 233 10.21 -17.03 -9.39
N ARG A 234 9.71 -15.80 -9.29
CA ARG A 234 10.11 -14.82 -8.29
C ARG A 234 8.93 -14.53 -7.37
N ILE A 235 9.00 -15.06 -6.16
CA ILE A 235 7.99 -14.83 -5.11
C ILE A 235 8.10 -13.39 -4.61
N HIS A 236 6.98 -12.66 -4.66
CA HIS A 236 6.85 -11.31 -4.11
C HIS A 236 6.44 -11.33 -2.64
N SER A 237 5.47 -12.19 -2.32
CA SER A 237 4.96 -12.38 -0.97
C SER A 237 4.31 -13.75 -0.83
N ALA A 238 4.41 -14.32 0.37
CA ALA A 238 3.68 -15.52 0.74
C ALA A 238 3.18 -15.35 2.18
N ASN A 239 1.96 -15.80 2.46
CA ASN A 239 1.39 -15.77 3.80
C ASN A 239 0.50 -17.00 4.02
N TYR A 240 0.88 -17.86 4.96
CA TYR A 240 0.07 -19.00 5.38
C TYR A 240 -0.67 -18.64 6.66
N GLY A 241 -2.00 -18.69 6.65
CA GLY A 241 -2.82 -18.27 7.78
C GLY A 241 -4.28 -18.05 7.41
N ARG A 242 -4.99 -17.21 8.17
CA ARG A 242 -6.35 -16.76 7.83
C ARG A 242 -6.54 -15.28 8.16
N THR A 243 -6.80 -14.48 7.13
CA THR A 243 -7.04 -13.04 7.23
C THR A 243 -8.52 -12.67 7.10
N ASP A 244 -9.36 -13.56 6.58
CA ASP A 244 -10.78 -13.35 6.37
C ASP A 244 -11.61 -14.63 6.58
N SER A 245 -12.92 -14.45 6.72
CA SER A 245 -13.87 -15.53 7.04
C SER A 245 -14.50 -16.19 5.80
N SER A 246 -14.25 -15.65 4.60
CA SER A 246 -14.85 -16.10 3.33
C SER A 246 -13.92 -17.01 2.53
N THR A 247 -12.61 -16.80 2.62
CA THR A 247 -11.63 -17.56 1.86
C THR A 247 -11.56 -18.99 2.38
N CYS A 248 -11.71 -19.94 1.44
CA CYS A 248 -11.86 -21.36 1.73
C CYS A 248 -12.96 -21.63 2.80
N CYS A 249 -14.10 -20.94 2.83
CA CYS A 249 -15.06 -21.16 3.93
C CYS A 249 -15.94 -22.42 3.78
N THR A 250 -16.04 -22.99 2.57
CA THR A 250 -16.99 -24.04 2.22
C THR A 250 -16.88 -25.27 3.12
N GLY A 251 -17.99 -25.66 3.76
CA GLY A 251 -18.07 -26.86 4.61
C GLY A 251 -17.43 -26.72 5.99
N ARG A 252 -17.12 -25.50 6.46
CA ARG A 252 -16.35 -25.29 7.69
C ARG A 252 -17.15 -24.61 8.81
N PRO A 253 -16.95 -25.02 10.08
CA PRO A 253 -17.63 -24.40 11.21
C PRO A 253 -17.10 -22.99 11.47
N ALA A 254 -17.96 -22.11 11.99
CA ALA A 254 -17.61 -20.71 12.29
C ALA A 254 -16.42 -20.56 13.26
N SER A 255 -16.19 -21.55 14.12
CA SER A 255 -15.03 -21.59 15.03
C SER A 255 -13.69 -21.60 14.28
N GLN A 256 -13.63 -22.20 13.09
CA GLN A 256 -12.44 -22.29 12.23
C GLN A 256 -12.29 -21.11 11.26
N LEU A 257 -13.27 -20.20 11.21
CA LEU A 257 -13.30 -19.05 10.29
C LEU A 257 -12.90 -17.73 10.97
N LYS A 258 -12.34 -17.80 12.18
CA LYS A 258 -11.88 -16.63 12.93
C LYS A 258 -10.68 -15.98 12.25
N LYS A 259 -10.71 -14.65 12.15
CA LYS A 259 -9.65 -13.85 11.52
C LYS A 259 -8.48 -13.69 12.50
N HIS A 260 -7.25 -13.82 12.00
CA HIS A 260 -6.04 -13.56 12.78
C HIS A 260 -5.16 -12.53 12.06
N LYS A 261 -4.66 -11.53 12.81
CA LYS A 261 -3.65 -10.58 12.32
C LYS A 261 -2.27 -11.23 12.45
N HIS A 262 -1.83 -12.00 11.46
CA HIS A 262 -0.47 -12.53 11.44
C HIS A 262 0.48 -11.66 10.63
N LYS A 263 1.72 -11.50 11.13
CA LYS A 263 2.87 -11.04 10.33
C LYS A 263 3.16 -12.12 9.27
N PRO A 264 3.49 -11.74 8.04
CA PRO A 264 3.87 -12.71 7.01
C PRO A 264 5.13 -13.47 7.46
N ASP A 265 5.03 -14.79 7.57
CA ASP A 265 6.20 -15.64 7.75
C ASP A 265 6.94 -15.72 6.42
N ARG A 266 8.13 -15.12 6.36
CA ARG A 266 8.96 -15.02 5.15
C ARG A 266 9.83 -16.26 5.01
N THR A 267 9.24 -17.41 4.69
CA THR A 267 10.04 -18.56 4.27
C THR A 267 10.32 -18.46 2.76
N ARG A 268 11.60 -18.26 2.40
CA ARG A 268 12.08 -18.43 1.02
C ARG A 268 12.19 -19.92 0.72
N LYS A 269 11.37 -20.44 -0.20
CA LYS A 269 11.52 -21.79 -0.75
C LYS A 269 11.41 -21.72 -2.27
N ASN A 270 12.33 -22.40 -2.96
CA ASN A 270 12.36 -22.54 -4.41
C ASN A 270 11.79 -23.93 -4.75
N SER A 271 10.48 -24.03 -4.95
CA SER A 271 9.85 -25.29 -5.38
C SER A 271 8.74 -24.98 -6.38
N CYS A 272 8.62 -25.80 -7.44
CA CYS A 272 7.56 -25.69 -8.44
C CYS A 272 6.19 -26.11 -7.89
N SER A 273 6.17 -26.88 -6.79
CA SER A 273 4.95 -27.24 -6.07
C SER A 273 5.09 -26.86 -4.59
N ILE A 274 4.05 -26.21 -4.06
CA ILE A 274 3.99 -25.78 -2.65
C ILE A 274 2.75 -26.40 -2.01
N LEU A 275 2.99 -27.24 -1.01
CA LEU A 275 1.95 -27.79 -0.13
C LEU A 275 1.61 -26.75 0.95
N ALA A 276 0.35 -26.35 1.03
CA ALA A 276 -0.14 -25.47 2.08
C ALA A 276 -0.39 -26.30 3.35
N SER A 277 0.61 -26.44 4.22
CA SER A 277 0.50 -27.22 5.45
C SER A 277 1.33 -26.67 6.61
N ASN A 278 0.96 -27.09 7.82
CA ASN A 278 1.68 -26.76 9.06
C ASN A 278 3.10 -27.35 9.08
N SER A 279 3.32 -28.46 8.36
CA SER A 279 4.67 -29.03 8.20
C SER A 279 5.59 -28.18 7.33
N VAL A 280 5.04 -27.34 6.45
CA VAL A 280 5.82 -26.47 5.56
C VAL A 280 6.01 -25.07 6.15
N PHE A 281 4.99 -24.54 6.84
CA PHE A 281 4.90 -23.14 7.27
C PHE A 281 4.71 -22.94 8.78
N SER A 282 4.78 -24.01 9.60
CA SER A 282 4.35 -24.02 11.01
C SER A 282 2.85 -23.68 11.17
N ASP A 283 2.28 -23.87 12.38
CA ASP A 283 0.88 -23.50 12.64
C ASP A 283 0.80 -22.13 13.32
N PRO A 284 0.48 -21.05 12.59
CA PRO A 284 0.39 -19.71 13.16
C PRO A 284 -0.89 -19.51 13.99
N CYS A 285 -1.97 -20.26 13.72
CA CYS A 285 -3.26 -20.09 14.39
C CYS A 285 -3.96 -21.45 14.59
N VAL A 286 -3.57 -22.13 15.67
CA VAL A 286 -4.12 -23.42 16.08
C VAL A 286 -5.65 -23.37 16.17
N GLY A 287 -6.31 -24.38 15.59
CA GLY A 287 -7.77 -24.50 15.59
C GLY A 287 -8.48 -23.63 14.54
N THR A 288 -7.72 -22.88 13.73
CA THR A 288 -8.23 -22.15 12.57
C THR A 288 -7.80 -22.84 11.29
N PHE A 289 -8.73 -23.01 10.35
CA PHE A 289 -8.39 -23.59 9.06
C PHE A 289 -7.68 -22.51 8.21
N LYS A 290 -6.48 -22.79 7.73
CA LYS A 290 -5.63 -21.80 7.06
C LYS A 290 -5.71 -21.89 5.54
N TYR A 291 -5.13 -20.90 4.90
CA TYR A 291 -4.86 -20.87 3.47
C TYR A 291 -3.55 -20.15 3.23
N LEU A 292 -2.87 -20.57 2.17
CA LEU A 292 -1.67 -19.95 1.67
C LEU A 292 -2.05 -18.94 0.59
N TYR A 293 -1.66 -17.69 0.83
CA TYR A 293 -1.66 -16.62 -0.15
C TYR A 293 -0.25 -16.52 -0.74
N ILE A 294 -0.09 -16.67 -2.05
CA ILE A 294 1.20 -16.45 -2.73
C ILE A 294 1.01 -15.46 -3.87
N SER A 295 1.88 -14.47 -3.94
CA SER A 295 2.05 -13.60 -5.09
C SER A 295 3.44 -13.81 -5.68
N TYR A 296 3.53 -14.04 -6.99
CA TYR A 296 4.77 -14.32 -7.70
C TYR A 296 4.70 -13.79 -9.14
N SER A 297 5.87 -13.56 -9.74
CA SER A 297 6.02 -13.29 -11.18
C SER A 297 6.98 -14.30 -11.81
N CYS A 298 6.83 -14.50 -13.11
CA CYS A 298 7.81 -15.23 -13.92
C CYS A 298 8.80 -14.21 -14.49
N VAL A 299 10.08 -14.35 -14.15
CA VAL A 299 11.13 -13.48 -14.69
C VAL A 299 12.07 -14.27 -15.57
N SER A 300 12.51 -13.70 -16.69
CA SER A 300 13.50 -14.35 -17.55
C SER A 300 14.75 -14.71 -16.74
N LYS A 301 15.32 -15.88 -16.99
CA LYS A 301 16.66 -16.20 -16.48
C LYS A 301 17.62 -15.13 -17.00
N CYS A 302 18.33 -14.42 -16.11
CA CYS A 302 19.39 -13.52 -16.56
C CYS A 302 20.39 -14.34 -17.39
N LYS A 303 20.55 -14.00 -18.67
CA LYS A 303 21.73 -14.41 -19.42
C LYS A 303 22.89 -13.58 -18.89
N CYS A 304 23.82 -14.20 -18.20
CA CYS A 304 25.15 -13.62 -18.07
C CYS A 304 25.78 -13.71 -19.46
N ASP A 305 25.80 -12.61 -20.21
CA ASP A 305 26.70 -12.51 -21.36
C ASP A 305 28.12 -12.39 -20.79
N CYS A 306 28.80 -13.53 -20.65
CA CYS A 306 30.24 -13.55 -20.62
C CYS A 306 30.72 -13.07 -21.99
N THR A 307 31.11 -11.81 -22.09
CA THR A 307 31.91 -11.36 -23.22
C THR A 307 33.28 -12.00 -23.06
N GLU A 308 33.55 -13.05 -23.83
CA GLU A 308 34.92 -13.52 -24.04
C GLU A 308 35.68 -12.38 -24.74
N GLN A 309 36.64 -11.79 -24.01
CA GLN A 309 37.70 -10.96 -24.55
C GLN A 309 38.97 -11.80 -24.70
#